data_AF-A0A9W9YJS4-F1
#
_entry.id   AF-A0A9W9YJS4-F1
#
_cell.length_a   1.000
_cell.length_b   1.000
_cell.length_c   1.000
_cell.angle_alpha   90.00
_cell.angle_beta   90.00
_cell.angle_gamma   90.00
#
_symmetry.space_group_name_H-M   'P 1'
#
loop_
_entity.id
_entity.type
_entity.pdbx_description
1 polymer ?
#
loop_
_entity_poly.entity_id
_entity_poly.type
_entity_poly.pdbx_seq_one_letter_code
_entity_poly.pdbx_strand_id
1 'polypeptide(L)'
;MQVMIFKRVVFETRKRPKGLLRPKTKPNLKDFAHHAWPRTPTERLLTDLQGTSAKFLAILEALSETHRRTLHCEAPTPDAEDTAIDVCAELFFAGMDIIAGGGGTKQSHVVKHEGGIHSSVWELQNTSLMELVAKGENGVPLPALVKFVKHAFSYEQWEPFGILIEPTLQLLQEQSDINSLVDIKTLQLMLALEPFYNTVKKPKKTPAHTDEGETAAHTHGKSGSALEELTHLADVIQSCSEEPFKSAILMKDSDMMVDVALFLWSKCKPHFQRIMSSSLENCKQLLNDVFVNRWLYILTVVHTALSWSNAASFDPILSAEVTLKFSLLLECKAGLTDHSRVGSADMDTPAPTVSPEHVDTKQVGS
;
A
#
# COMPACT_ATOMS: atom_id res chain seq x y z
N MET A 1 -30.15 -2.08 17.10
CA MET A 1 -30.24 -3.49 17.58
C MET A 1 -30.17 -4.50 16.44
N GLN A 2 -30.94 -4.35 15.36
CA GLN A 2 -30.94 -5.31 14.23
C GLN A 2 -29.58 -5.46 13.53
N VAL A 3 -28.81 -4.39 13.35
CA VAL A 3 -27.44 -4.43 12.78
C VAL A 3 -26.48 -5.31 13.60
N MET A 4 -26.51 -5.19 14.92
CA MET A 4 -25.67 -5.99 15.83
C MET A 4 -26.04 -7.47 15.78
N ILE A 5 -27.34 -7.77 15.61
CA ILE A 5 -27.83 -9.14 15.42
C ILE A 5 -27.36 -9.69 14.07
N PHE A 6 -27.45 -8.89 12.99
CA PHE A 6 -26.99 -9.29 11.66
C PHE A 6 -25.53 -9.73 11.65
N LYS A 7 -24.62 -8.94 12.26
CA LYS A 7 -23.19 -9.29 12.38
C LYS A 7 -22.99 -10.69 12.95
N ARG A 8 -23.78 -11.09 13.94
CA ARG A 8 -23.69 -12.42 14.55
C ARG A 8 -24.31 -13.50 13.65
N VAL A 9 -25.53 -13.25 13.17
CA VAL A 9 -26.33 -14.23 12.41
C VAL A 9 -25.72 -14.58 11.06
N VAL A 10 -25.11 -13.61 10.36
CA VAL A 10 -24.55 -13.83 9.02
C VAL A 10 -23.41 -14.87 9.04
N PHE A 11 -22.61 -14.91 10.11
CA PHE A 11 -21.57 -15.92 10.27
C PHE A 11 -22.07 -17.20 10.95
N GLU A 12 -22.93 -17.12 11.97
CA GLU A 12 -23.43 -18.30 12.71
C GLU A 12 -24.29 -19.22 11.84
N THR A 13 -25.12 -18.67 10.96
CA THR A 13 -25.98 -19.46 10.05
C THR A 13 -25.20 -20.26 9.01
N ARG A 14 -23.90 -19.98 8.85
CA ARG A 14 -23.02 -20.62 7.87
C ARG A 14 -22.16 -21.71 8.48
N LYS A 15 -22.09 -21.79 9.81
CA LYS A 15 -21.40 -22.88 10.52
C LYS A 15 -22.16 -24.18 10.31
N ARG A 16 -21.49 -25.17 9.71
CA ARG A 16 -22.10 -26.50 9.52
C ARG A 16 -22.10 -27.28 10.84
N PRO A 17 -23.11 -28.13 11.10
CA PRO A 17 -23.00 -29.13 12.13
C PRO A 17 -21.82 -30.08 11.79
N LYS A 18 -20.99 -30.39 12.80
CA LYS A 18 -19.83 -31.27 12.66
C LYS A 18 -20.29 -32.63 12.11
N GLY A 19 -19.70 -33.09 11.01
CA GLY A 19 -19.92 -34.45 10.46
C GLY A 19 -20.45 -34.55 9.03
N LEU A 20 -20.85 -33.45 8.37
CA LEU A 20 -21.36 -33.50 7.00
C LEU A 20 -20.26 -33.24 5.94
N LEU A 21 -19.60 -34.32 5.51
CA LEU A 21 -18.54 -34.34 4.48
C LEU A 21 -19.11 -34.27 3.04
N ARG A 22 -19.97 -33.29 2.76
CA ARG A 22 -20.36 -33.01 1.37
C ARG A 22 -19.44 -31.94 0.78
N PRO A 23 -18.72 -32.21 -0.33
CA PRO A 23 -17.95 -31.21 -1.05
C PRO A 23 -18.84 -30.00 -1.37
N LYS A 24 -18.39 -28.80 -0.99
CA LYS A 24 -19.06 -27.55 -1.39
C LYS A 24 -18.66 -27.23 -2.83
N THR A 25 -19.62 -27.24 -3.75
CA THR A 25 -19.48 -26.50 -5.01
C THR A 25 -19.58 -25.02 -4.65
N LYS A 26 -18.47 -24.29 -4.73
CA LYS A 26 -18.47 -22.83 -4.48
C LYS A 26 -19.25 -22.15 -5.63
N PRO A 27 -20.38 -21.49 -5.36
CA PRO A 27 -21.08 -20.74 -6.38
C PRO A 27 -20.20 -19.55 -6.81
N ASN A 28 -20.01 -19.38 -8.12
CA ASN A 28 -19.30 -18.22 -8.64
C ASN A 28 -20.20 -16.98 -8.53
N LEU A 29 -19.85 -16.01 -7.68
CA LEU A 29 -20.67 -14.82 -7.44
C LEU A 29 -20.93 -14.02 -8.73
N LYS A 30 -20.02 -14.10 -9.71
CA LYS A 30 -20.16 -13.42 -11.01
C LYS A 30 -21.35 -13.93 -11.82
N ASP A 31 -21.71 -15.20 -11.67
CA ASP A 31 -22.86 -15.80 -12.38
C ASP A 31 -24.20 -15.18 -11.90
N PHE A 32 -24.20 -14.63 -10.68
CA PHE A 32 -25.38 -14.00 -10.07
C PHE A 32 -25.49 -12.50 -10.38
N ALA A 33 -24.50 -11.88 -11.01
CA ALA A 33 -24.47 -10.44 -11.28
C ALA A 33 -25.65 -9.94 -12.14
N HIS A 34 -26.32 -10.82 -12.89
CA HIS A 34 -27.48 -10.47 -13.71
C HIS A 34 -28.84 -10.82 -13.07
N HIS A 35 -28.82 -11.45 -11.90
CA HIS A 35 -30.03 -11.86 -11.20
C HIS A 35 -30.58 -10.71 -10.34
N ALA A 36 -31.89 -10.71 -10.11
CA ALA A 36 -32.53 -9.76 -9.22
C ALA A 36 -32.13 -10.01 -7.76
N TRP A 37 -31.95 -8.94 -7.00
CA TRP A 37 -31.76 -9.00 -5.55
C TRP A 37 -33.01 -9.60 -4.86
N PRO A 38 -32.89 -10.47 -3.83
CA PRO A 38 -31.67 -11.01 -3.22
C PRO A 38 -31.23 -12.35 -3.84
N ARG A 39 -29.92 -12.49 -4.06
CA ARG A 39 -29.28 -13.63 -4.76
C ARG A 39 -28.56 -14.55 -3.79
N THR A 40 -27.81 -13.97 -2.85
CA THR A 40 -27.02 -14.72 -1.88
C THR A 40 -27.78 -14.85 -0.55
N PRO A 41 -27.45 -15.85 0.30
CA PRO A 41 -28.04 -15.93 1.62
C PRO A 41 -27.77 -14.70 2.50
N THR A 42 -26.60 -14.06 2.33
CA THR A 42 -26.29 -12.78 2.99
C THR A 42 -27.26 -11.68 2.58
N GLU A 43 -27.58 -11.55 1.29
CA GLU A 43 -28.54 -10.56 0.79
C GLU A 43 -29.97 -10.80 1.28
N ARG A 44 -30.35 -12.07 1.48
CA ARG A 44 -31.65 -12.41 2.08
C ARG A 44 -31.75 -11.91 3.51
N LEU A 45 -30.71 -12.11 4.32
CA LEU A 45 -30.65 -11.57 5.69
C LEU A 45 -30.65 -10.03 5.70
N LEU A 46 -30.03 -9.39 4.71
CA LEU A 46 -30.06 -7.93 4.57
C LEU A 46 -31.46 -7.40 4.19
N THR A 47 -32.33 -8.23 3.62
CA THR A 47 -33.67 -7.79 3.17
C THR A 47 -34.58 -7.43 4.34
N ASP A 48 -34.30 -7.98 5.52
CA ASP A 48 -35.04 -7.68 6.76
C ASP A 48 -34.74 -6.27 7.31
N LEU A 49 -33.68 -5.61 6.81
CA LEU A 49 -33.30 -4.26 7.23
C LEU A 49 -33.97 -3.19 6.35
N GLN A 50 -34.50 -2.16 7.00
CA GLN A 50 -35.18 -1.04 6.32
C GLN A 50 -34.19 -0.01 5.78
N GLY A 51 -34.26 0.26 4.47
CA GLY A 51 -33.39 1.23 3.80
C GLY A 51 -32.02 0.65 3.40
N THR A 52 -31.43 1.18 2.31
CA THR A 52 -30.09 0.75 1.87
C THR A 52 -28.99 1.21 2.83
N SER A 53 -29.19 2.32 3.55
CA SER A 53 -28.25 2.77 4.57
C SER A 53 -28.12 1.78 5.73
N ALA A 54 -29.22 1.18 6.19
CA ALA A 54 -29.19 0.18 7.27
C ALA A 54 -28.49 -1.11 6.83
N LYS A 55 -28.75 -1.53 5.58
CA LYS A 55 -28.07 -2.68 4.96
C LYS A 55 -26.56 -2.43 4.86
N PHE A 56 -26.16 -1.25 4.40
CA PHE A 56 -24.75 -0.89 4.26
C PHE A 56 -24.05 -0.78 5.62
N LEU A 57 -24.71 -0.21 6.63
CA LEU A 57 -24.20 -0.20 8.00
C LEU A 57 -24.01 -1.62 8.55
N ALA A 58 -24.94 -2.53 8.27
CA ALA A 58 -24.83 -3.93 8.67
C ALA A 58 -23.64 -4.65 8.02
N ILE A 59 -23.37 -4.35 6.75
CA ILE A 59 -22.18 -4.83 6.04
C ILE A 59 -20.90 -4.30 6.69
N LEU A 60 -20.80 -2.98 6.89
CA LEU A 60 -19.63 -2.36 7.52
C LEU A 60 -19.38 -2.90 8.93
N GLU A 61 -20.43 -3.10 9.72
CA GLU A 61 -20.31 -3.62 11.07
C GLU A 61 -19.90 -5.10 11.08
N ALA A 62 -20.41 -5.90 10.12
CA ALA A 62 -19.99 -7.29 9.95
C ALA A 62 -18.51 -7.43 9.55
N LEU A 63 -18.00 -6.49 8.75
CA LEU A 63 -16.60 -6.44 8.33
C LEU A 63 -15.67 -5.76 9.37
N SER A 64 -16.23 -5.02 10.33
CA SER A 64 -15.44 -4.29 11.34
C SER A 64 -14.86 -5.24 12.39
N GLU A 65 -13.53 -5.32 12.44
CA GLU A 65 -12.75 -6.01 13.47
C GLU A 65 -11.97 -4.98 14.29
N THR A 66 -12.10 -5.03 15.62
CA THR A 66 -11.57 -4.01 16.56
C THR A 66 -10.05 -3.95 16.67
N HIS A 67 -9.33 -5.00 16.27
CA HIS A 67 -7.88 -5.11 16.44
C HIS A 67 -7.09 -4.99 15.14
N ARG A 68 -7.77 -4.76 14.02
CA ARG A 68 -7.13 -4.74 12.71
C ARG A 68 -6.50 -3.38 12.44
N ARG A 69 -5.20 -3.37 12.14
CA ARG A 69 -4.45 -2.16 11.74
C ARG A 69 -4.83 -1.69 10.34
N THR A 70 -4.78 -0.38 10.11
CA THR A 70 -5.28 0.28 8.90
C THR A 70 -4.66 -0.26 7.60
N LEU A 71 -3.36 -0.57 7.59
CA LEU A 71 -2.63 -1.01 6.38
C LEU A 71 -2.28 -2.50 6.36
N HIS A 72 -2.88 -3.30 7.24
CA HIS A 72 -2.58 -4.72 7.34
C HIS A 72 -3.62 -5.56 6.58
N CYS A 73 -3.15 -6.30 5.56
CA CYS A 73 -3.89 -7.41 4.98
C CYS A 73 -3.70 -8.63 5.87
N GLU A 74 -4.73 -8.94 6.67
CA GLU A 74 -4.80 -10.21 7.38
C GLU A 74 -5.91 -11.03 6.73
N ALA A 75 -5.53 -12.06 5.96
CA ALA A 75 -6.47 -13.12 5.63
C ALA A 75 -7.11 -13.62 6.95
N PRO A 76 -8.42 -13.94 6.97
CA PRO A 76 -9.03 -14.58 8.13
C PRO A 76 -8.13 -15.72 8.59
N THR A 77 -7.80 -15.76 9.89
CA THR A 77 -6.88 -16.72 10.51
C THR A 77 -7.06 -18.13 9.92
N PRO A 78 -6.05 -18.99 9.84
CA PRO A 78 -6.23 -20.36 9.31
C PRO A 78 -7.29 -21.21 10.06
N ASP A 79 -7.72 -20.81 11.27
CA ASP A 79 -8.86 -21.36 12.01
C ASP A 79 -10.23 -20.75 11.62
N ALA A 80 -10.24 -19.70 10.80
CA ALA A 80 -11.44 -19.12 10.22
C ALA A 80 -12.00 -20.15 9.25
N GLU A 81 -13.10 -20.77 9.66
CA GLU A 81 -13.85 -21.71 8.85
C GLU A 81 -14.00 -21.13 7.42
N ASP A 82 -13.77 -21.93 6.36
CA ASP A 82 -13.92 -21.51 4.94
C ASP A 82 -15.23 -20.72 4.67
N THR A 83 -16.23 -20.94 5.52
CA THR A 83 -17.50 -20.23 5.56
C THR A 83 -17.40 -18.72 5.84
N ALA A 84 -16.42 -18.27 6.61
CA ALA A 84 -16.21 -16.85 6.91
C ALA A 84 -15.72 -16.09 5.67
N ILE A 85 -14.78 -16.69 4.91
CA ILE A 85 -14.30 -16.13 3.64
C ILE A 85 -15.45 -16.03 2.62
N ASP A 86 -16.27 -17.08 2.51
CA ASP A 86 -17.45 -17.08 1.64
C ASP A 86 -18.42 -15.93 2.02
N VAL A 87 -18.65 -15.70 3.33
CA VAL A 87 -19.51 -14.63 3.83
C VAL A 87 -18.93 -13.26 3.53
N CYS A 88 -17.63 -13.05 3.76
CA CYS A 88 -16.97 -11.80 3.40
C CYS A 88 -17.15 -11.49 1.92
N ALA A 89 -16.89 -12.47 1.02
CA ALA A 89 -17.11 -12.28 -0.41
C ALA A 89 -18.57 -11.91 -0.75
N GLU A 90 -19.56 -12.54 -0.11
CA GLU A 90 -20.97 -12.19 -0.27
C GLU A 90 -21.29 -10.77 0.26
N LEU A 91 -20.69 -10.34 1.38
CA LEU A 91 -20.85 -9.01 1.95
C LEU A 91 -20.28 -7.92 1.03
N PHE A 92 -19.10 -8.15 0.43
CA PHE A 92 -18.53 -7.22 -0.54
C PHE A 92 -19.34 -7.17 -1.83
N PHE A 93 -19.80 -8.32 -2.34
CA PHE A 93 -20.69 -8.37 -3.49
C PHE A 93 -21.99 -7.58 -3.27
N ALA A 94 -22.61 -7.76 -2.10
CA ALA A 94 -23.78 -6.99 -1.70
C ALA A 94 -23.50 -5.48 -1.55
N GLY A 95 -22.34 -5.13 -0.98
CA GLY A 95 -21.92 -3.74 -0.77
C GLY A 95 -21.68 -3.00 -2.09
N MET A 96 -21.03 -3.64 -3.06
CA MET A 96 -20.82 -3.09 -4.40
C MET A 96 -22.14 -2.71 -5.08
N ASP A 97 -23.14 -3.60 -5.01
CA ASP A 97 -24.45 -3.33 -5.59
C ASP A 97 -25.17 -2.17 -4.90
N ILE A 98 -25.06 -2.06 -3.57
CA ILE A 98 -25.66 -0.94 -2.83
C ILE A 98 -24.97 0.39 -3.19
N ILE A 99 -23.64 0.40 -3.33
CA ILE A 99 -22.85 1.58 -3.74
C ILE A 99 -23.24 2.03 -5.15
N ALA A 100 -23.54 1.10 -6.05
CA ALA A 100 -24.01 1.37 -7.40
C ALA A 100 -25.49 1.83 -7.47
N GLY A 101 -26.17 1.97 -6.34
CA GLY A 101 -27.58 2.40 -6.26
C GLY A 101 -28.60 1.25 -6.25
N GLY A 102 -28.13 0.00 -6.13
CA GLY A 102 -28.95 -1.21 -6.02
C GLY A 102 -29.41 -1.53 -4.58
N GLY A 103 -30.01 -2.72 -4.39
CA GLY A 103 -30.41 -3.24 -3.08
C GLY A 103 -31.66 -2.60 -2.44
N GLY A 104 -32.35 -1.68 -3.15
CA GLY A 104 -33.62 -1.07 -2.73
C GLY A 104 -34.85 -1.96 -2.97
N THR A 105 -35.94 -1.69 -2.23
CA THR A 105 -37.23 -2.42 -2.34
C THR A 105 -38.00 -2.11 -3.63
N LYS A 106 -37.70 -0.99 -4.28
CA LYS A 106 -38.17 -0.69 -5.63
C LYS A 106 -37.07 -1.14 -6.57
N GLN A 107 -37.31 -2.25 -7.29
CA GLN A 107 -36.47 -2.66 -8.41
C GLN A 107 -36.45 -1.51 -9.42
N SER A 108 -35.48 -0.61 -9.32
CA SER A 108 -35.09 0.20 -10.47
C SER A 108 -34.42 -0.76 -11.43
N HIS A 109 -35.21 -1.30 -12.36
CA HIS A 109 -34.73 -1.89 -13.60
C HIS A 109 -34.05 -0.82 -14.48
N VAL A 110 -33.24 0.09 -13.94
CA VAL A 110 -32.68 1.19 -14.72
C VAL A 110 -31.31 1.57 -14.15
N VAL A 111 -30.34 1.45 -15.07
CA VAL A 111 -28.91 1.72 -15.04
C VAL A 111 -28.09 0.81 -14.11
N LYS A 112 -27.67 -0.34 -14.65
CA LYS A 112 -26.32 -0.82 -14.36
C LYS A 112 -25.38 0.33 -14.73
N HIS A 113 -25.00 1.18 -13.78
CA HIS A 113 -23.74 1.88 -13.96
C HIS A 113 -22.72 0.74 -14.02
N GLU A 114 -22.11 0.56 -15.19
CA GLU A 114 -20.99 -0.34 -15.35
C GLU A 114 -19.94 0.04 -14.30
N GLY A 115 -19.92 -0.70 -13.18
CA GLY A 115 -18.90 -0.61 -12.13
C GLY A 115 -18.77 0.71 -11.36
N GLY A 116 -19.76 1.62 -11.38
CA GLY A 116 -19.60 2.97 -10.81
C GLY A 116 -20.18 3.19 -9.40
N ILE A 117 -19.63 4.18 -8.70
CA ILE A 117 -20.25 4.77 -7.50
C ILE A 117 -21.48 5.59 -7.92
N HIS A 118 -22.62 5.39 -7.27
CA HIS A 118 -23.83 6.18 -7.54
C HIS A 118 -23.66 7.65 -7.14
N SER A 119 -24.22 8.59 -7.90
CA SER A 119 -24.06 10.04 -7.67
C SER A 119 -24.52 10.50 -6.29
N SER A 120 -25.47 9.79 -5.67
CA SER A 120 -25.95 10.09 -4.32
C SER A 120 -24.84 10.05 -3.26
N VAL A 121 -23.72 9.34 -3.50
CA VAL A 121 -22.61 9.30 -2.54
C VAL A 121 -22.00 10.69 -2.34
N TRP A 122 -21.89 11.46 -3.43
CA TRP A 122 -21.42 12.84 -3.39
C TRP A 122 -22.41 13.77 -2.71
N GLU A 123 -23.71 13.62 -2.99
CA GLU A 123 -24.77 14.41 -2.36
C GLU A 123 -24.80 14.20 -0.83
N LEU A 124 -24.46 12.98 -0.38
CA LEU A 124 -24.45 12.56 1.01
C LEU A 124 -23.10 12.75 1.71
N GLN A 125 -22.16 13.47 1.09
CA GLN A 125 -20.78 13.58 1.57
C GLN A 125 -20.62 14.14 3.00
N ASN A 126 -21.56 14.98 3.45
CA ASN A 126 -21.57 15.58 4.79
C ASN A 126 -22.58 14.92 5.75
N THR A 127 -23.22 13.82 5.32
CA THR A 127 -24.23 13.13 6.13
C THR A 127 -23.63 11.95 6.88
N SER A 128 -24.09 11.71 8.10
CA SER A 128 -23.65 10.53 8.84
C SER A 128 -24.48 9.32 8.45
N LEU A 129 -23.83 8.15 8.31
CA LEU A 129 -24.53 6.90 8.02
C LEU A 129 -25.55 6.57 9.10
N MET A 130 -25.23 6.86 10.36
CA MET A 130 -26.13 6.64 11.49
C MET A 130 -27.40 7.48 11.41
N GLU A 131 -27.31 8.72 10.92
CA GLU A 131 -28.47 9.59 10.73
C GLU A 131 -29.40 9.06 9.64
N LEU A 132 -28.85 8.62 8.50
CA LEU A 132 -29.64 8.00 7.43
C LEU A 132 -30.34 6.72 7.92
N VAL A 133 -29.64 5.90 8.72
CA VAL A 133 -30.21 4.70 9.34
C VAL A 133 -31.33 5.03 10.31
N ALA A 134 -31.16 6.07 11.14
CA ALA A 134 -32.20 6.50 12.08
C ALA A 134 -33.47 6.99 11.36
N LYS A 135 -33.32 7.58 10.17
CA LYS A 135 -34.42 8.05 9.31
C LYS A 135 -35.01 6.95 8.42
N GLY A 136 -34.36 5.79 8.31
CA GLY A 136 -34.76 4.71 7.39
C GLY A 136 -34.55 5.08 5.91
N GLU A 137 -33.62 6.00 5.63
CA GLU A 137 -33.35 6.51 4.29
C GLU A 137 -32.47 5.56 3.47
N ASN A 138 -32.37 5.86 2.17
CA ASN A 138 -31.53 5.14 1.24
C ASN A 138 -30.30 5.98 0.89
N GLY A 139 -29.15 5.33 0.75
CA GLY A 139 -27.91 5.95 0.31
C GLY A 139 -26.70 5.47 1.08
N VAL A 140 -25.52 5.73 0.50
CA VAL A 140 -24.22 5.47 1.11
C VAL A 140 -23.49 6.80 1.18
N PRO A 141 -23.19 7.34 2.36
CA PRO A 141 -22.40 8.56 2.48
C PRO A 141 -20.92 8.28 2.20
N LEU A 142 -20.18 9.29 1.72
CA LEU A 142 -18.77 9.15 1.33
C LEU A 142 -17.88 8.54 2.45
N PRO A 143 -17.97 8.94 3.73
CA PRO A 143 -17.17 8.31 4.79
C PRO A 143 -17.42 6.81 4.95
N ALA A 144 -18.65 6.35 4.69
CA ALA A 144 -18.99 4.93 4.73
C ALA A 144 -18.39 4.17 3.55
N LEU A 145 -18.39 4.78 2.36
CA LEU A 145 -17.71 4.23 1.19
C LEU A 145 -16.20 4.11 1.44
N VAL A 146 -15.55 5.15 1.97
CA VAL A 146 -14.11 5.11 2.31
C VAL A 146 -13.82 3.95 3.25
N LYS A 147 -14.62 3.77 4.31
CA LYS A 147 -14.48 2.65 5.24
C LYS A 147 -14.64 1.30 4.52
N PHE A 148 -15.59 1.18 3.58
CA PHE A 148 -15.79 -0.02 2.78
C PHE A 148 -14.58 -0.35 1.90
N VAL A 149 -13.99 0.65 1.24
CA VAL A 149 -12.77 0.47 0.42
C VAL A 149 -11.58 0.04 1.27
N LYS A 150 -11.40 0.63 2.46
CA LYS A 150 -10.36 0.21 3.42
C LYS A 150 -10.54 -1.26 3.85
N HIS A 151 -11.79 -1.68 4.08
CA HIS A 151 -12.08 -3.09 4.35
C HIS A 151 -11.79 -3.98 3.14
N ALA A 152 -12.09 -3.56 1.91
CA ALA A 152 -11.82 -4.35 0.72
C ALA A 152 -10.32 -4.66 0.59
N PHE A 153 -9.45 -3.67 0.85
CA PHE A 153 -8.00 -3.88 0.93
C PHE A 153 -7.62 -4.87 2.04
N SER A 154 -8.15 -4.65 3.25
CA SER A 154 -7.84 -5.44 4.44
C SER A 154 -8.20 -6.93 4.33
N TYR A 155 -9.31 -7.23 3.66
CA TYR A 155 -9.81 -8.60 3.42
C TYR A 155 -9.34 -9.17 2.07
N GLU A 156 -8.38 -8.52 1.41
CA GLU A 156 -7.80 -8.93 0.12
C GLU A 156 -8.83 -9.10 -0.99
N GLN A 157 -9.92 -8.31 -0.95
CA GLN A 157 -10.95 -8.27 -1.98
C GLN A 157 -10.53 -7.33 -3.10
N TRP A 158 -9.57 -7.78 -3.91
CA TRP A 158 -8.90 -6.96 -4.92
C TRP A 158 -9.82 -6.44 -6.03
N GLU A 159 -10.87 -7.17 -6.40
CA GLU A 159 -11.81 -6.73 -7.43
C GLU A 159 -12.68 -5.55 -6.95
N PRO A 160 -13.41 -5.64 -5.82
CA PRO A 160 -14.06 -4.47 -5.22
C PRO A 160 -13.11 -3.30 -4.96
N PHE A 161 -11.91 -3.57 -4.43
CA PHE A 161 -10.91 -2.54 -4.15
C PHE A 161 -10.50 -1.79 -5.43
N GLY A 162 -10.10 -2.53 -6.48
CA GLY A 162 -9.66 -1.94 -7.75
C GLY A 162 -10.74 -1.15 -8.48
N ILE A 163 -12.01 -1.56 -8.37
CA ILE A 163 -13.13 -0.83 -8.97
C ILE A 163 -13.41 0.50 -8.24
N LEU A 164 -13.31 0.51 -6.91
CA LEU A 164 -13.75 1.66 -6.10
C LEU A 164 -12.66 2.66 -5.75
N ILE A 165 -11.38 2.26 -5.71
CA ILE A 165 -10.29 3.07 -5.15
C ILE A 165 -10.09 4.40 -5.88
N GLU A 166 -9.99 4.39 -7.21
CA GLU A 166 -9.77 5.59 -8.02
C GLU A 166 -10.99 6.54 -7.99
N PRO A 167 -12.23 6.06 -8.22
CA PRO A 167 -13.41 6.92 -8.07
C PRO A 167 -13.56 7.51 -6.66
N THR A 168 -13.22 6.75 -5.62
CA THR A 168 -13.29 7.25 -4.23
C THR A 168 -12.25 8.34 -3.97
N LEU A 169 -11.03 8.18 -4.50
CA LEU A 169 -9.98 9.19 -4.42
C LEU A 169 -10.39 10.50 -5.13
N GLN A 170 -11.02 10.40 -6.30
CA GLN A 170 -11.53 11.58 -7.02
C GLN A 170 -12.56 12.35 -6.18
N LEU A 171 -13.53 11.64 -5.59
CA LEU A 171 -14.53 12.27 -4.72
C LEU A 171 -13.89 12.94 -3.49
N LEU A 172 -12.88 12.32 -2.88
CA LEU A 172 -12.20 12.90 -1.71
C LEU A 172 -11.37 14.13 -2.07
N GLN A 173 -10.73 14.16 -3.24
CA GLN A 173 -9.92 15.30 -3.69
C GLN A 173 -10.75 16.57 -3.89
N GLU A 174 -12.06 16.43 -4.13
CA GLU A 174 -13.00 17.56 -4.21
C GLU A 174 -13.38 18.10 -2.82
N GLN A 175 -13.05 17.40 -1.74
CA GLN A 175 -13.25 17.84 -0.36
C GLN A 175 -12.02 18.57 0.21
N SER A 176 -12.25 19.45 1.18
CA SER A 176 -11.19 20.25 1.84
C SER A 176 -11.13 20.05 3.37
N ASP A 177 -11.74 18.98 3.89
CA ASP A 177 -11.77 18.68 5.32
C ASP A 177 -10.55 17.85 5.79
N ILE A 178 -10.25 17.91 7.08
CA ILE A 178 -9.08 17.22 7.64
C ILE A 178 -9.21 15.69 7.53
N ASN A 179 -10.43 15.14 7.61
CA ASN A 179 -10.60 13.68 7.54
C ASN A 179 -10.36 13.18 6.11
N SER A 180 -10.82 13.91 5.08
CA SER A 180 -10.49 13.57 3.69
C SER A 180 -8.98 13.62 3.43
N LEU A 181 -8.23 14.55 4.00
CA LEU A 181 -6.76 14.58 3.85
C LEU A 181 -6.09 13.26 4.31
N VAL A 182 -6.49 12.76 5.49
CA VAL A 182 -5.97 11.49 6.01
C VAL A 182 -6.47 10.31 5.17
N ASP A 183 -7.74 10.32 4.77
CA ASP A 183 -8.33 9.27 3.95
C ASP A 183 -7.69 9.19 2.56
N ILE A 184 -7.38 10.32 1.92
CA ILE A 184 -6.65 10.39 0.65
C ILE A 184 -5.30 9.70 0.78
N LYS A 185 -4.50 10.06 1.78
CA LYS A 185 -3.17 9.45 1.98
C LYS A 185 -3.27 7.98 2.36
N THR A 186 -4.25 7.61 3.20
CA THR A 186 -4.51 6.20 3.54
C THR A 186 -4.78 5.37 2.28
N LEU A 187 -5.67 5.84 1.41
CA LEU A 187 -6.06 5.15 0.18
C LEU A 187 -4.92 5.13 -0.86
N GLN A 188 -4.13 6.21 -0.96
CA GLN A 188 -2.92 6.22 -1.81
C GLN A 188 -1.87 5.20 -1.34
N LEU A 189 -1.66 5.09 -0.03
CA LEU A 189 -0.76 4.09 0.55
C LEU A 189 -1.27 2.67 0.29
N MET A 190 -2.56 2.40 0.47
CA MET A 190 -3.18 1.11 0.15
C MET A 190 -2.99 0.74 -1.34
N LEU A 191 -3.21 1.70 -2.24
CA LEU A 191 -3.00 1.49 -3.68
C LEU A 191 -1.54 1.15 -4.00
N ALA A 192 -0.59 1.88 -3.41
CA ALA A 192 0.84 1.60 -3.57
C ALA A 192 1.27 0.27 -2.93
N LEU A 193 0.54 -0.20 -1.91
CA LEU A 193 0.80 -1.47 -1.24
C LEU A 193 0.16 -2.69 -1.95
N GLU A 194 -0.89 -2.49 -2.76
CA GLU A 194 -1.61 -3.58 -3.47
C GLU A 194 -0.67 -4.58 -4.16
N PRO A 195 0.35 -4.17 -4.96
CA PRO A 195 1.19 -5.11 -5.70
C PRO A 195 1.98 -6.09 -4.81
N PHE A 196 2.24 -5.70 -3.56
CA PHE A 196 3.00 -6.51 -2.64
C PHE A 196 2.16 -7.58 -1.93
N TYR A 197 0.85 -7.35 -1.80
CA TYR A 197 -0.10 -8.28 -1.20
C TYR A 197 -0.82 -9.13 -2.25
N ASN A 198 -1.14 -8.55 -3.41
CA ASN A 198 -1.81 -9.23 -4.51
C ASN A 198 -0.86 -10.13 -5.31
N THR A 199 -0.55 -11.30 -4.74
CA THR A 199 0.36 -12.28 -5.36
C THR A 199 -0.25 -12.97 -6.60
N VAL A 200 -1.57 -12.88 -6.80
CA VAL A 200 -2.31 -13.55 -7.88
C VAL A 200 -2.05 -12.89 -9.25
N LYS A 201 -1.73 -11.59 -9.28
CA LYS A 201 -1.33 -10.88 -10.51
C LYS A 201 0.09 -11.21 -11.00
N LYS A 202 0.87 -12.06 -10.31
CA LYS A 202 2.17 -12.52 -10.84
C LYS A 202 1.93 -13.62 -11.88
N PRO A 203 2.07 -13.38 -13.20
CA PRO A 203 2.01 -14.46 -14.16
C PRO A 203 3.13 -15.45 -13.85
N LYS A 204 2.73 -16.64 -13.40
CA LYS A 204 3.58 -17.80 -13.25
C LYS A 204 4.03 -18.17 -14.66
N LYS A 205 5.16 -17.64 -15.13
CA LYS A 205 5.78 -18.11 -16.38
C LYS A 205 6.11 -19.60 -16.19
N THR A 206 5.28 -20.46 -16.76
CA THR A 206 5.51 -21.89 -16.89
C THR A 206 6.73 -22.12 -17.78
N PRO A 207 7.69 -22.98 -17.37
CA PRO A 207 8.79 -23.37 -18.24
C PRO A 207 8.33 -24.55 -19.12
N ALA A 208 8.35 -24.36 -20.44
CA ALA A 208 8.26 -25.46 -21.39
C ALA A 208 9.37 -25.30 -22.44
N HIS A 209 10.25 -26.32 -22.47
CA HIS A 209 11.28 -26.66 -23.46
C HIS A 209 10.88 -26.33 -24.92
N THR A 210 11.75 -25.88 -25.82
CA THR A 210 13.02 -26.42 -26.41
C THR A 210 13.77 -25.22 -27.06
N ASP A 211 15.07 -25.11 -27.32
CA ASP A 211 16.17 -26.04 -27.62
C ASP A 211 17.52 -25.30 -27.40
N GLU A 212 18.62 -26.05 -27.45
CA GLU A 212 20.01 -25.79 -27.04
C GLU A 212 20.72 -24.47 -27.43
N GLY A 213 21.63 -24.00 -26.55
CA GLY A 213 22.65 -22.98 -26.86
C GLY A 213 23.27 -22.30 -25.64
N GLU A 214 24.53 -22.59 -25.37
CA GLU A 214 25.37 -22.12 -24.25
C GLU A 214 25.41 -20.59 -24.08
N THR A 215 25.27 -20.10 -22.84
CA THR A 215 26.23 -19.21 -22.12
C THR A 215 25.58 -18.62 -20.88
N ALA A 216 26.27 -18.73 -19.75
CA ALA A 216 25.89 -18.15 -18.48
C ALA A 216 25.96 -16.62 -18.54
N ALA A 217 24.84 -15.92 -18.69
CA ALA A 217 24.76 -14.49 -18.44
C ALA A 217 23.32 -13.99 -18.18
N HIS A 218 23.20 -13.11 -17.18
CA HIS A 218 22.11 -12.15 -16.92
C HIS A 218 20.84 -12.60 -16.17
N THR A 219 20.94 -12.59 -14.84
CA THR A 219 19.83 -12.44 -13.88
C THR A 219 19.28 -11.00 -13.76
N HIS A 220 19.59 -10.09 -14.69
CA HIS A 220 19.29 -8.65 -14.56
C HIS A 220 17.87 -8.20 -14.98
N GLY A 221 16.99 -9.10 -15.46
CA GLY A 221 15.65 -8.72 -15.94
C GLY A 221 14.53 -8.61 -14.90
N LYS A 222 14.76 -9.02 -13.64
CA LYS A 222 13.69 -9.09 -12.60
C LYS A 222 13.78 -8.02 -11.51
N SER A 223 14.93 -7.34 -11.36
CA SER A 223 15.15 -6.38 -10.27
C SER A 223 14.60 -4.98 -10.57
N GLY A 224 14.38 -4.63 -11.84
CA GLY A 224 13.90 -3.31 -12.25
C GLY A 224 12.49 -2.99 -11.74
N SER A 225 11.52 -3.88 -12.00
CA SER A 225 10.12 -3.60 -11.62
C SER A 225 9.88 -3.60 -10.10
N ALA A 226 10.57 -4.48 -9.35
CA ALA A 226 10.42 -4.51 -7.90
C ALA A 226 11.00 -3.25 -7.23
N LEU A 227 12.13 -2.73 -7.72
CA LEU A 227 12.69 -1.48 -7.21
C LEU A 227 11.84 -0.26 -7.61
N GLU A 228 11.22 -0.29 -8.80
CA GLU A 228 10.28 0.74 -9.24
C GLU A 228 9.03 0.77 -8.36
N GLU A 229 8.44 -0.38 -8.05
CA GLU A 229 7.31 -0.49 -7.11
C GLU A 229 7.68 0.04 -5.71
N LEU A 230 8.88 -0.30 -5.19
CA LEU A 230 9.37 0.22 -3.91
C LEU A 230 9.65 1.73 -3.95
N THR A 231 10.16 2.24 -5.07
CA THR A 231 10.39 3.67 -5.26
C THR A 231 9.06 4.42 -5.29
N HIS A 232 8.06 3.90 -5.99
CA HIS A 232 6.73 4.47 -6.02
C HIS A 232 6.09 4.49 -4.62
N LEU A 233 6.20 3.40 -3.85
CA LEU A 233 5.75 3.38 -2.46
C LEU A 233 6.48 4.45 -1.62
N ALA A 234 7.79 4.60 -1.81
CA ALA A 234 8.56 5.65 -1.14
C ALA A 234 8.09 7.06 -1.52
N ASP A 235 7.74 7.32 -2.78
CA ASP A 235 7.17 8.61 -3.23
C ASP A 235 5.85 8.92 -2.52
N VAL A 236 4.96 7.92 -2.37
CA VAL A 236 3.70 8.11 -1.65
C VAL A 236 3.95 8.39 -0.17
N ILE A 237 4.84 7.65 0.49
CA ILE A 237 5.22 7.91 1.89
C ILE A 237 5.84 9.31 2.04
N GLN A 238 6.72 9.72 1.12
CA GLN A 238 7.34 11.04 1.12
C GLN A 238 6.28 12.13 1.02
N SER A 239 5.28 11.97 0.14
CA SER A 239 4.17 12.91 0.02
C SER A 239 3.28 13.01 1.28
N CYS A 240 3.34 12.02 2.18
CA CYS A 240 2.67 12.08 3.49
C CYS A 240 3.42 12.97 4.49
N SER A 241 4.71 13.24 4.25
CA SER A 241 5.53 14.12 5.10
C SER A 241 5.35 15.61 4.82
N GLU A 242 4.60 15.95 3.77
CA GLU A 242 4.26 17.32 3.39
C GLU A 242 3.08 17.85 4.24
N GLU A 243 3.11 19.12 4.59
CA GLU A 243 1.96 19.77 5.23
C GLU A 243 0.87 20.06 4.18
N PRO A 244 -0.43 19.92 4.51
CA PRO A 244 -1.00 19.65 5.84
C PRO A 244 -1.15 18.16 6.21
N PHE A 245 -0.73 17.23 5.34
CA PHE A 245 -0.96 15.79 5.54
C PHE A 245 -0.24 15.24 6.76
N LYS A 246 1.01 15.65 6.97
CA LYS A 246 1.82 15.22 8.12
C LYS A 246 1.12 15.49 9.45
N SER A 247 0.66 16.74 9.65
CA SER A 247 -0.06 17.13 10.87
C SER A 247 -1.37 16.37 11.02
N ALA A 248 -2.14 16.21 9.93
CA ALA A 248 -3.41 15.48 9.95
C ALA A 248 -3.23 14.01 10.34
N ILE A 249 -2.21 13.34 9.78
CA ILE A 249 -1.89 11.94 10.07
C ILE A 249 -1.43 11.77 11.52
N LEU A 250 -0.53 12.63 12.03
CA LEU A 250 -0.09 12.57 13.42
C LEU A 250 -1.24 12.73 14.42
N MET A 251 -2.25 13.53 14.09
CA MET A 251 -3.42 13.72 14.95
C MET A 251 -4.40 12.55 14.92
N LYS A 252 -4.43 11.74 13.85
CA LYS A 252 -5.51 10.78 13.58
C LYS A 252 -5.06 9.32 13.60
N ASP A 253 -3.94 9.01 12.96
CA ASP A 253 -3.42 7.64 12.81
C ASP A 253 -1.90 7.66 12.56
N SER A 254 -1.12 7.92 13.62
CA SER A 254 0.36 7.90 13.52
C SER A 254 0.90 6.47 13.30
N ASP A 255 0.19 5.46 13.78
CA ASP A 255 0.61 4.05 13.68
C ASP A 255 0.63 3.59 12.21
N MET A 256 -0.30 4.08 11.38
CA MET A 256 -0.29 3.86 9.92
C MET A 256 1.07 4.15 9.27
N MET A 257 1.72 5.24 9.68
CA MET A 257 3.00 5.65 9.11
C MET A 257 4.15 4.77 9.58
N VAL A 258 4.09 4.34 10.83
CA VAL A 258 5.03 3.36 11.38
C VAL A 258 4.90 2.04 10.61
N ASP A 259 3.68 1.55 10.41
CA ASP A 259 3.40 0.29 9.71
C ASP A 259 3.96 0.30 8.28
N VAL A 260 3.70 1.36 7.51
CA VAL A 260 4.19 1.43 6.13
C VAL A 260 5.71 1.64 6.05
N ALA A 261 6.29 2.40 6.99
CA ALA A 261 7.73 2.57 7.08
C ALA A 261 8.43 1.26 7.45
N LEU A 262 7.86 0.50 8.38
CA LEU A 262 8.32 -0.84 8.76
C LEU A 262 8.21 -1.82 7.60
N PHE A 263 7.10 -1.79 6.87
CA PHE A 263 6.93 -2.60 5.66
C PHE A 263 8.04 -2.30 4.65
N LEU A 264 8.24 -1.02 4.32
CA LEU A 264 9.27 -0.61 3.36
C LEU A 264 10.68 -0.99 3.87
N TRP A 265 10.97 -0.75 5.15
CA TRP A 265 12.20 -1.18 5.80
C TRP A 265 12.42 -2.69 5.69
N SER A 266 11.39 -3.52 5.90
CA SER A 266 11.50 -4.98 5.81
C SER A 266 11.95 -5.45 4.42
N LYS A 267 11.57 -4.72 3.35
CA LYS A 267 11.99 -5.00 1.97
C LYS A 267 13.42 -4.52 1.70
N CYS A 268 13.82 -3.41 2.34
CA CYS A 268 15.16 -2.84 2.22
C CYS A 268 16.21 -3.62 3.01
N LYS A 269 15.87 -4.05 4.22
CA LYS A 269 16.80 -4.61 5.22
C LYS A 269 17.71 -5.71 4.67
N PRO A 270 17.24 -6.72 3.89
CA PRO A 270 18.10 -7.75 3.33
C PRO A 270 19.24 -7.22 2.44
N HIS A 271 19.03 -6.09 1.76
CA HIS A 271 20.06 -5.45 0.92
C HIS A 271 21.15 -4.77 1.76
N PHE A 272 20.80 -4.33 2.97
CA PHE A 272 21.69 -3.61 3.89
C PHE A 272 22.28 -4.48 5.00
N GLN A 273 21.81 -5.71 5.17
CA GLN A 273 22.29 -6.64 6.19
C GLN A 273 23.79 -6.93 6.07
N ARG A 274 24.30 -7.07 4.84
CA ARG A 274 25.72 -7.34 4.57
C ARG A 274 26.62 -6.10 4.68
N ILE A 275 26.06 -4.89 4.71
CA ILE A 275 26.84 -3.65 4.89
C ILE A 275 27.14 -3.50 6.38
N MET A 276 28.26 -4.06 6.82
CA MET A 276 28.70 -4.01 8.22
C MET A 276 29.72 -2.89 8.50
N SER A 277 30.24 -2.24 7.47
CA SER A 277 31.26 -1.19 7.56
C SER A 277 31.15 -0.23 6.36
N SER A 278 31.63 1.00 6.50
CA SER A 278 31.74 1.97 5.39
C SER A 278 32.83 1.62 4.36
N SER A 279 33.54 0.49 4.52
CA SER A 279 34.49 -0.01 3.52
C SER A 279 33.86 -0.06 2.13
N LEU A 280 34.49 0.65 1.19
CA LEU A 280 34.07 0.80 -0.20
C LEU A 280 33.84 -0.57 -0.87
N GLU A 281 34.58 -1.62 -0.49
CA GLU A 281 34.43 -2.97 -1.03
C GLU A 281 33.08 -3.61 -0.73
N ASN A 282 32.49 -3.31 0.44
CA ASN A 282 31.17 -3.79 0.82
C ASN A 282 30.05 -3.02 0.10
N CYS A 283 30.29 -1.75 -0.21
CA CYS A 283 29.37 -0.90 -0.99
C CYS A 283 29.48 -1.14 -2.51
N LYS A 284 30.62 -1.63 -3.03
CA LYS A 284 30.87 -1.96 -4.45
C LYS A 284 29.90 -2.99 -5.03
N GLN A 285 29.34 -3.89 -4.21
CA GLN A 285 28.33 -4.86 -4.68
C GLN A 285 26.96 -4.23 -4.98
N LEU A 286 26.69 -3.00 -4.51
CA LEU A 286 25.47 -2.21 -4.78
C LEU A 286 25.67 -1.20 -5.92
N LEU A 287 26.87 -1.11 -6.49
CA LEU A 287 27.31 0.02 -7.30
C LEU A 287 27.06 -0.18 -8.81
N ASN A 288 25.83 0.16 -9.20
CA ASN A 288 25.62 1.10 -10.30
C ASN A 288 25.13 2.40 -9.64
N ASP A 289 25.67 3.57 -10.01
CA ASP A 289 25.31 4.86 -9.37
C ASP A 289 23.80 5.11 -9.30
N VAL A 290 23.06 4.71 -10.34
CA VAL A 290 21.59 4.80 -10.40
C VAL A 290 20.91 3.96 -9.32
N PHE A 291 21.46 2.77 -9.03
CA PHE A 291 20.91 1.84 -8.04
C PHE A 291 21.14 2.35 -6.62
N VAL A 292 22.33 2.89 -6.34
CA VAL A 292 22.68 3.48 -5.03
C VAL A 292 21.78 4.69 -4.71
N ASN A 293 21.54 5.56 -5.70
CA ASN A 293 20.70 6.75 -5.50
C ASN A 293 19.24 6.40 -5.14
N ARG A 294 18.66 5.37 -5.79
CA ARG A 294 17.29 4.92 -5.48
C ARG A 294 17.20 4.32 -4.08
N TRP A 295 18.14 3.46 -3.71
CA TRP A 295 18.17 2.88 -2.36
C TRP A 295 18.42 3.90 -1.26
N LEU A 296 19.29 4.90 -1.53
CA LEU A 296 19.51 6.01 -0.62
C LEU A 296 18.24 6.84 -0.44
N TYR A 297 17.51 7.12 -1.52
CA TYR A 297 16.23 7.81 -1.45
C TYR A 297 15.23 7.02 -0.61
N ILE A 298 15.01 5.74 -0.89
CA ILE A 298 14.09 4.88 -0.14
C ILE A 298 14.46 4.87 1.36
N LEU A 299 15.75 4.76 1.69
CA LEU A 299 16.20 4.75 3.07
C LEU A 299 16.02 6.11 3.76
N THR A 300 16.18 7.21 3.02
CA THR A 300 15.87 8.57 3.49
C THR A 300 14.39 8.69 3.84
N VAL A 301 13.51 8.16 3.00
CA VAL A 301 12.05 8.16 3.23
C VAL A 301 11.70 7.36 4.47
N VAL A 302 12.23 6.14 4.64
CA VAL A 302 12.03 5.31 5.83
C VAL A 302 12.49 6.04 7.10
N HIS A 303 13.71 6.57 7.09
CA HIS A 303 14.27 7.31 8.23
C HIS A 303 13.39 8.53 8.58
N THR A 304 12.98 9.29 7.58
CA THR A 304 12.14 10.48 7.76
C THR A 304 10.79 10.08 8.35
N ALA A 305 10.10 9.09 7.78
CA ALA A 305 8.81 8.59 8.26
C ALA A 305 8.87 8.14 9.73
N LEU A 306 9.89 7.35 10.10
CA LEU A 306 10.09 6.90 11.48
C LEU A 306 10.43 8.06 12.44
N SER A 307 11.16 9.07 11.97
CA SER A 307 11.55 10.21 12.81
C SER A 307 10.34 11.08 13.21
N TRP A 308 9.45 11.40 12.27
CA TRP A 308 8.31 12.28 12.58
C TRP A 308 7.12 11.54 13.19
N SER A 309 7.00 10.23 12.98
CA SER A 309 6.05 9.37 13.72
C SER A 309 6.54 9.01 15.14
N ASN A 310 7.69 9.56 15.57
CA ASN A 310 8.27 9.35 16.88
C ASN A 310 8.57 7.87 17.21
N ALA A 311 9.04 7.10 16.21
CA ALA A 311 9.34 5.68 16.36
C ALA A 311 10.39 5.38 17.43
N ALA A 312 11.33 6.31 17.64
CA ALA A 312 12.37 6.20 18.66
C ALA A 312 11.81 6.13 20.10
N SER A 313 10.57 6.58 20.33
CA SER A 313 9.95 6.52 21.65
C SER A 313 9.52 5.11 22.07
N PHE A 314 9.14 4.24 21.11
CA PHE A 314 8.67 2.88 21.40
C PHE A 314 9.61 1.79 20.88
N ASP A 315 10.37 2.03 19.80
CA ASP A 315 11.43 1.13 19.32
C ASP A 315 12.73 1.90 19.01
N PRO A 316 13.52 2.23 20.05
CA PRO A 316 14.81 2.88 19.89
C PRO A 316 15.82 2.04 19.10
N ILE A 317 15.70 0.70 19.16
CA ILE A 317 16.66 -0.22 18.53
C ILE A 317 16.49 -0.19 17.01
N LEU A 318 15.24 -0.30 16.54
CA LEU A 318 14.91 -0.15 15.13
C LEU A 318 15.36 1.21 14.60
N SER A 319 15.04 2.28 15.34
CA SER A 319 15.39 3.65 14.93
C SER A 319 16.90 3.80 14.79
N ALA A 320 17.68 3.29 15.75
CA ALA A 320 19.13 3.26 15.69
C ALA A 320 19.67 2.41 14.53
N GLU A 321 19.07 1.25 14.25
CA GLU A 321 19.46 0.38 13.13
C GLU A 321 19.28 1.11 11.78
N VAL A 322 18.11 1.72 11.56
CA VAL A 322 17.81 2.47 10.33
C VAL A 322 18.76 3.67 10.17
N THR A 323 18.95 4.45 11.22
CA THR A 323 19.86 5.62 11.21
C THR A 323 21.30 5.19 10.92
N LEU A 324 21.81 4.13 11.55
CA LEU A 324 23.16 3.62 11.30
C LEU A 324 23.36 3.23 9.83
N LYS A 325 22.41 2.47 9.26
CA LYS A 325 22.50 2.03 7.86
C LYS A 325 22.40 3.21 6.89
N PHE A 326 21.60 4.22 7.24
CA PHE A 326 21.51 5.45 6.47
C PHE A 326 22.84 6.23 6.48
N SER A 327 23.43 6.41 7.66
CA SER A 327 24.75 7.07 7.81
C SER A 327 25.85 6.36 7.02
N LEU A 328 25.93 5.04 7.11
CA LEU A 328 26.92 4.23 6.36
C LEU A 328 26.79 4.42 4.84
N LEU A 329 25.56 4.48 4.33
CA LEU A 329 25.32 4.65 2.90
C LEU A 329 25.69 6.06 2.42
N LEU A 330 25.43 7.09 3.23
CA LEU A 330 25.87 8.46 2.96
C LEU A 330 27.40 8.57 2.94
N GLU A 331 28.09 7.94 3.89
CA GLU A 331 29.56 7.89 3.93
C GLU A 331 30.13 7.19 2.70
N CYS A 332 29.57 6.03 2.30
CA CYS A 332 29.96 5.35 1.06
C CYS A 332 29.77 6.25 -0.18
N LYS A 333 28.64 6.98 -0.27
CA LYS A 333 28.36 7.90 -1.39
C LYS A 333 29.35 9.08 -1.43
N ALA A 334 29.72 9.62 -0.28
CA ALA A 334 30.73 10.67 -0.21
C ALA A 334 32.11 10.16 -0.68
N GLY A 335 32.53 8.96 -0.24
CA GLY A 335 33.80 8.37 -0.68
C GLY A 335 33.92 8.12 -2.19
N LEU A 336 32.82 7.80 -2.87
CA LEU A 336 32.77 7.69 -4.34
C LEU A 336 33.04 9.02 -5.06
N THR A 337 32.56 10.13 -4.50
CA THR A 337 32.78 11.47 -5.07
C THR A 337 34.22 11.95 -4.93
N ASP A 338 34.95 11.49 -3.93
CA ASP A 338 36.37 11.86 -3.76
C ASP A 338 37.29 11.04 -4.67
N HIS A 339 37.03 9.75 -4.87
CA HIS A 339 37.83 8.94 -5.81
C HIS A 339 37.66 9.34 -7.29
N SER A 340 36.48 9.82 -7.69
CA SER A 340 36.26 10.33 -9.05
C SER A 340 36.98 11.66 -9.32
N ARG A 341 37.24 12.47 -8.28
CA ARG A 341 38.03 13.71 -8.38
C ARG A 341 39.54 13.47 -8.44
N VAL A 342 40.03 12.45 -7.75
CA VAL A 342 41.46 12.09 -7.78
C VAL A 342 41.84 11.51 -9.16
N GLY A 343 40.93 10.78 -9.82
CA GLY A 343 41.17 10.25 -11.18
C GLY A 343 41.21 11.30 -12.31
N SER A 344 40.76 12.53 -12.08
CA SER A 344 40.81 13.61 -13.08
C SER A 344 41.97 14.59 -12.88
N ALA A 345 42.80 14.40 -11.84
CA ALA A 345 43.87 15.33 -11.48
C ALA A 345 45.26 14.92 -12.01
N ASP A 346 45.42 13.73 -12.61
CA ASP A 346 46.71 13.18 -13.05
C ASP A 346 46.98 13.33 -14.57
N MET A 347 46.38 14.32 -15.24
CA MET A 347 46.72 14.69 -16.62
C MET A 347 47.02 16.20 -16.70
N ASP A 348 48.03 16.65 -15.99
CA ASP A 348 48.79 17.85 -16.34
C ASP A 348 50.18 17.78 -15.69
N THR A 349 51.07 17.00 -16.30
CA THR A 349 52.51 17.11 -16.04
C THR A 349 53.08 18.17 -16.98
N PRO A 350 53.57 19.33 -16.52
CA PRO A 350 54.25 20.25 -17.41
C PRO A 350 55.67 19.74 -17.69
N ALA A 351 56.00 19.67 -18.98
CA ALA A 351 57.33 19.34 -19.49
C ALA A 351 58.40 20.35 -19.00
N PRO A 352 59.68 19.95 -18.88
CA PRO A 352 60.72 20.81 -18.35
C PRO A 352 61.20 21.78 -19.44
N THR A 353 60.92 23.07 -19.27
CA THR A 353 61.51 24.13 -20.09
C THR A 353 62.92 24.42 -19.58
N VAL A 354 63.89 24.01 -20.37
CA VAL A 354 65.29 24.43 -20.31
C VAL A 354 65.34 25.94 -20.57
N SER A 355 65.94 26.71 -19.66
CA SER A 355 66.35 28.10 -19.90
C SER A 355 67.84 28.27 -19.56
N PRO A 356 68.60 29.03 -20.37
CA PRO A 356 70.05 29.11 -20.29
C PRO A 356 70.53 30.15 -19.26
N GLU A 357 71.75 29.88 -18.81
CA GLU A 357 72.72 30.68 -18.07
C GLU A 357 72.46 32.18 -17.91
N HIS A 358 72.45 32.62 -16.64
CA HIS A 358 72.93 33.95 -16.28
C HIS A 358 74.13 33.81 -15.35
N VAL A 359 75.27 34.22 -15.88
CA VAL A 359 76.57 34.36 -15.22
C VAL A 359 76.47 35.50 -14.22
N ASP A 360 76.73 35.20 -12.94
CA ASP A 360 77.03 36.22 -11.94
C ASP A 360 78.39 35.91 -11.30
N THR A 361 79.39 36.67 -11.74
CA THR A 361 80.72 36.75 -11.16
C THR A 361 80.69 37.54 -9.86
N LYS A 362 81.10 36.92 -8.74
CA LYS A 362 81.76 37.65 -7.65
C LYS A 362 82.88 36.82 -7.00
N GLN A 363 84.10 37.31 -7.24
CA GLN A 363 85.36 37.24 -6.48
C GLN A 363 85.46 36.33 -5.24
N VAL A 364 86.54 35.52 -5.21
CA VAL A 364 87.42 35.34 -4.03
C VAL A 364 88.87 35.09 -4.48
N GLY A 365 89.81 35.92 -4.00
CA GLY A 365 91.12 35.45 -3.50
C GLY A 365 92.36 35.49 -4.39
N SER A 366 93.04 36.64 -4.45
CA SER A 366 94.43 36.86 -3.94
C SER A 366 94.90 38.27 -4.28
#